data_AF-A0A699VWF6-F1
#
_entry.id   AF-A0A699VWF6-F1
#
_cell.length_a   1.000
_cell.length_b   1.000
_cell.length_c   1.000
_cell.angle_alpha   90.00
_cell.angle_beta   90.00
_cell.angle_gamma   90.00
#
_symmetry.space_group_name_H-M   'P 1'
#
loop_
_entity.id
_entity.type
_entity.pdbx_description
1 polymer ?
#
loop_
_entity_poly.entity_id
_entity_poly.type
_entity_poly.pdbx_seq_one_letter_code
_entity_poly.pdbx_strand_id
1 'polypeptide(L)'
;AAKDFSEDKGTSSNGGLLANRQDGGSRLPLDKLDPAIFFTIDTMKVGHITPPMPYRTDDGKDAMRILYLKSNTAPHQANLTDDYQKISQAALAQKKSKALDEWYEKNRSTVYLEVAPEYESCKVLTASTE
;
A
#
# COMPACT_ATOMS: atom_id res chain seq x y z
N ALA A 1 20.90 -10.10 -13.55
CA ALA A 1 20.71 -8.89 -14.39
C ALA A 1 20.60 -7.64 -13.51
N ALA A 2 19.41 -7.27 -13.00
CA ALA A 2 19.29 -6.06 -12.17
C ALA A 2 20.18 -6.10 -10.91
N LYS A 3 20.33 -7.25 -10.26
CA LYS A 3 21.26 -7.44 -9.15
C LYS A 3 22.73 -7.16 -9.49
N ASP A 4 23.13 -7.45 -10.73
CA ASP A 4 24.53 -7.44 -11.14
C ASP A 4 24.92 -6.13 -11.85
N PHE A 5 23.95 -5.46 -12.48
CA PHE A 5 24.18 -4.32 -13.36
C PHE A 5 23.40 -3.04 -13.01
N SER A 6 22.40 -3.10 -12.13
CA SER A 6 21.62 -1.90 -11.79
C SER A 6 22.39 -1.00 -10.82
N GLU A 7 22.46 0.29 -11.16
CA GLU A 7 22.99 1.33 -10.26
C GLU A 7 21.96 1.79 -9.21
N ASP A 8 20.69 1.41 -9.38
CA ASP A 8 19.66 1.65 -8.38
C ASP A 8 19.82 0.68 -7.20
N LYS A 9 20.48 1.16 -6.13
CA LYS A 9 20.69 0.41 -4.88
C LYS A 9 19.39 0.05 -4.16
N GLY A 10 18.31 0.79 -4.40
CA GLY A 10 17.01 0.56 -3.76
C GLY A 10 16.33 -0.72 -4.26
N THR A 11 16.62 -1.13 -5.50
CA THR A 11 15.98 -2.29 -6.14
C THR A 11 16.97 -3.34 -6.66
N SER A 12 18.27 -3.05 -6.80
CA SER A 12 19.23 -4.02 -7.34
C SER A 12 19.25 -5.34 -6.54
N SER A 13 19.28 -5.26 -5.20
CA SER A 13 19.33 -6.43 -4.32
C SER A 13 18.10 -7.35 -4.42
N ASN A 14 16.93 -6.82 -4.80
CA ASN A 14 15.69 -7.58 -5.00
C ASN A 14 15.42 -7.93 -6.47
N GLY A 15 16.40 -7.71 -7.35
CA GLY A 15 16.28 -8.02 -8.77
C GLY A 15 15.51 -6.98 -9.58
N GLY A 16 15.45 -5.73 -9.14
CA GLY A 16 14.77 -4.62 -9.82
C GLY A 16 13.26 -4.60 -9.59
N LEU A 17 12.78 -5.29 -8.55
CA LEU A 17 11.37 -5.37 -8.23
C LEU A 17 10.93 -4.08 -7.53
N LEU A 18 9.94 -3.41 -8.11
CA LEU A 18 9.28 -2.28 -7.48
C LEU A 18 8.32 -2.83 -6.41
N ALA A 19 8.68 -2.64 -5.14
CA ALA A 19 7.86 -3.07 -4.01
C ALA A 19 6.84 -1.99 -3.61
N ASN A 20 5.68 -2.41 -3.12
CA ASN A 20 4.74 -1.51 -2.48
C ASN A 20 5.29 -1.06 -1.12
N ARG A 21 5.55 0.25 -0.96
CA ARG A 21 6.12 0.82 0.26
C ARG A 21 5.15 0.82 1.44
N GLN A 22 3.85 0.67 1.20
CA GLN A 22 2.83 0.74 2.26
C GLN A 22 2.71 -0.58 3.03
N ASP A 23 2.79 -1.71 2.33
CA ASP A 23 2.55 -3.05 2.90
C ASP A 23 3.72 -4.02 2.71
N GLY A 24 4.80 -3.60 2.01
CA GLY A 24 5.95 -4.44 1.69
C GLY A 24 5.66 -5.50 0.62
N GLY A 25 4.51 -5.45 -0.02
CA GLY A 25 4.09 -6.38 -1.05
C GLY A 25 4.91 -6.29 -2.34
N SER A 26 4.95 -7.38 -3.09
CA SER A 26 5.61 -7.46 -4.41
C SER A 26 4.73 -7.00 -5.58
N ARG A 27 3.47 -6.64 -5.30
CA ARG A 27 2.51 -6.12 -6.27
C ARG A 27 2.20 -4.68 -5.94
N LEU A 28 2.13 -3.83 -6.98
CA LEU A 28 1.81 -2.42 -6.88
C LEU A 28 0.43 -2.17 -7.51
N PRO A 29 -0.50 -1.54 -6.77
CA PRO A 29 -1.72 -1.00 -7.36
C PRO A 29 -1.41 0.07 -8.42
N LEU A 30 -2.23 0.14 -9.48
CA LEU A 30 -2.03 1.08 -10.59
C LEU A 30 -2.06 2.55 -10.14
N ASP A 31 -2.88 2.89 -9.14
CA ASP A 31 -2.97 4.24 -8.56
C ASP A 31 -1.74 4.64 -7.72
N LYS A 32 -0.84 3.69 -7.44
CA LYS A 32 0.42 3.91 -6.72
C LYS A 32 1.64 3.87 -7.62
N LEU A 33 1.46 3.63 -8.93
CA LEU A 33 2.55 3.68 -9.89
C LEU A 33 2.84 5.12 -10.31
N ASP A 34 4.11 5.40 -10.58
CA ASP A 34 4.51 6.61 -11.29
C ASP A 34 3.77 6.66 -12.65
N PRO A 35 3.10 7.78 -13.01
CA PRO A 35 2.35 7.88 -14.24
C PRO A 35 3.15 7.55 -15.51
N ALA A 36 4.43 7.93 -15.57
CA ALA A 36 5.28 7.62 -16.71
C ALA A 36 5.57 6.11 -16.81
N ILE A 37 5.67 5.40 -15.67
CA ILE A 37 5.74 3.93 -15.66
C ILE A 37 4.42 3.36 -16.17
N PHE A 38 3.28 3.83 -15.65
CA PHE A 38 1.95 3.36 -16.05
C PHE A 38 1.75 3.42 -17.57
N PHE A 39 1.97 4.59 -18.18
CA PHE A 39 1.80 4.75 -19.63
C PHE A 39 2.78 3.90 -20.44
N THR A 40 3.97 3.63 -19.92
CA THR A 40 4.93 2.75 -20.60
C THR A 40 4.44 1.31 -20.60
N ILE A 41 3.98 0.80 -19.46
CA ILE A 41 3.62 -0.62 -19.31
C ILE A 41 2.23 -0.96 -19.83
N ASP A 42 1.34 0.03 -19.98
CA ASP A 42 -0.04 -0.16 -20.47
C ASP A 42 -0.08 -0.84 -21.85
N THR A 43 0.89 -0.53 -22.73
CA THR A 43 0.99 -1.14 -24.06
C THR A 43 1.88 -2.40 -24.11
N MET A 44 2.45 -2.82 -22.98
CA MET A 44 3.40 -3.93 -22.93
C MET A 44 2.72 -5.28 -22.71
N LYS A 45 3.30 -6.33 -23.29
CA LYS A 45 2.96 -7.70 -22.96
C LYS A 45 3.76 -8.16 -21.75
N VAL A 46 3.16 -8.97 -20.89
CA VAL A 46 3.86 -9.63 -19.78
C VAL A 46 5.06 -10.42 -20.35
N GLY A 47 6.18 -10.38 -19.64
CA GLY A 47 7.43 -11.02 -20.06
C GLY A 47 8.29 -10.20 -21.00
N HIS A 48 7.87 -8.99 -21.39
CA HIS A 48 8.65 -8.11 -22.28
C HIS A 48 9.39 -7.02 -21.51
N ILE A 49 10.44 -6.50 -22.16
CA ILE A 49 11.20 -5.34 -21.69
C ILE A 49 10.98 -4.12 -22.58
N THR A 50 11.20 -2.93 -22.05
CA THR A 50 11.26 -1.69 -22.83
C THR A 50 12.61 -1.55 -23.53
N PRO A 51 12.72 -0.68 -24.55
CA PRO A 51 14.02 -0.08 -24.87
C PRO A 51 14.58 0.71 -23.66
N PRO A 52 15.87 1.09 -23.66
CA PRO A 52 16.39 2.04 -22.69
C PRO A 52 15.64 3.37 -22.79
N MET A 53 15.16 3.89 -21.67
CA MET A 53 14.41 5.13 -21.60
C MET A 53 15.03 6.09 -20.60
N PRO A 54 15.05 7.40 -20.87
CA PRO A 54 15.45 8.38 -19.89
C PRO A 54 14.43 8.46 -18.74
N TYR A 55 14.91 8.68 -17.53
CA TYR A 55 14.09 9.00 -16.37
C TYR A 55 14.88 9.84 -15.37
N ARG A 56 14.18 10.34 -14.36
CA ARG A 56 14.80 11.07 -13.25
C ARG A 56 14.75 10.19 -12.00
N THR A 57 15.88 10.04 -11.32
CA THR A 57 15.97 9.31 -10.06
C THR A 57 15.28 10.10 -8.93
N ASP A 58 14.99 9.41 -7.82
CA ASP A 58 14.40 10.04 -6.62
C ASP A 58 15.27 11.18 -6.06
N ASP A 59 16.60 11.11 -6.23
CA ASP A 59 17.55 12.18 -5.86
C ASP A 59 17.74 13.26 -6.94
N GLY A 60 16.94 13.22 -8.01
CA GLY A 60 16.85 14.27 -9.02
C GLY A 60 17.94 14.22 -10.11
N LYS A 61 18.65 13.11 -10.26
CA LYS A 61 19.64 12.93 -11.34
C LYS A 61 18.99 12.39 -12.60
N ASP A 62 19.54 12.76 -13.73
CA ASP A 62 19.14 12.18 -15.01
C ASP A 62 19.78 10.79 -15.15
N ALA A 63 18.97 9.81 -15.53
CA ALA A 63 19.38 8.41 -15.61
C ALA A 63 18.66 7.67 -16.74
N MET A 64 19.08 6.43 -17.00
CA MET A 64 18.48 5.55 -17.99
C MET A 64 17.92 4.30 -17.30
N ARG A 65 16.76 3.82 -17.74
CA ARG A 65 16.13 2.60 -17.22
C ARG A 65 15.64 1.68 -18.33
N ILE A 66 15.55 0.39 -17.99
CA ILE A 66 14.83 -0.64 -18.75
C ILE A 66 13.79 -1.22 -17.81
N LEU A 67 12.52 -1.26 -18.23
CA LEU A 67 11.43 -1.84 -17.44
C LEU A 67 11.10 -3.24 -17.97
N TYR A 68 10.80 -4.16 -17.05
CA TYR A 68 10.34 -5.51 -17.35
C TYR A 68 8.94 -5.72 -16.77
N LEU A 69 7.95 -6.01 -17.61
CA LEU A 69 6.59 -6.30 -17.13
C LEU A 69 6.49 -7.76 -16.67
N LYS A 70 6.76 -8.00 -15.38
CA LYS A 70 6.79 -9.35 -14.80
C LYS A 70 5.40 -10.02 -14.74
N SER A 71 4.38 -9.25 -14.38
CA SER A 71 3.00 -9.73 -14.25
C SER A 71 2.04 -8.56 -14.31
N ASN A 72 0.83 -8.79 -14.81
CA ASN A 72 -0.26 -7.82 -14.79
C ASN A 72 -1.54 -8.54 -14.36
N THR A 73 -2.30 -7.94 -13.45
CA THR A 73 -3.61 -8.43 -13.02
C THR A 73 -4.64 -7.40 -13.46
N ALA A 74 -5.54 -7.79 -14.36
CA ALA A 74 -6.59 -6.91 -14.88
C ALA A 74 -7.55 -6.47 -13.75
N PRO A 75 -8.28 -5.35 -13.93
CA PRO A 75 -9.35 -4.98 -13.02
C PRO A 75 -10.35 -6.12 -12.81
N HIS A 76 -10.59 -6.48 -11.56
CA HIS A 76 -11.46 -7.61 -11.18
C HIS A 76 -12.17 -7.29 -9.86
N GLN A 77 -13.22 -8.05 -9.56
CA GLN A 77 -13.81 -8.05 -8.23
C GLN A 77 -12.86 -8.75 -7.25
N ALA A 78 -12.66 -8.14 -6.08
CA ALA A 78 -11.73 -8.65 -5.09
C ALA A 78 -12.05 -10.10 -4.72
N ASN A 79 -11.04 -10.97 -4.71
CA ASN A 79 -11.20 -12.38 -4.41
C ASN A 79 -10.07 -12.92 -3.52
N LEU A 80 -10.34 -14.02 -2.81
CA LEU A 80 -9.36 -14.58 -1.87
C LEU A 80 -8.16 -15.25 -2.54
N THR A 81 -8.24 -15.57 -3.84
CA THR A 81 -7.14 -16.19 -4.57
C THR A 81 -6.09 -15.16 -4.95
N ASP A 82 -6.50 -14.01 -5.46
CA ASP A 82 -5.61 -12.96 -5.96
C ASP A 82 -5.28 -11.90 -4.90
N ASP A 83 -6.22 -11.60 -3.99
CA ASP A 83 -6.14 -10.47 -3.06
C ASP A 83 -6.05 -10.88 -1.59
N TYR A 84 -5.66 -12.13 -1.30
CA TYR A 84 -5.62 -12.66 0.07
C TYR A 84 -4.92 -11.71 1.05
N GLN A 85 -3.74 -11.19 0.69
CA GLN A 85 -2.96 -10.30 1.55
C GLN A 85 -3.72 -9.02 1.91
N LYS A 86 -4.34 -8.38 0.91
CA LYS A 86 -5.13 -7.15 1.10
C LYS A 86 -6.37 -7.40 1.96
N ILE A 87 -7.11 -8.47 1.66
CA ILE A 87 -8.31 -8.86 2.40
C ILE A 87 -7.94 -9.24 3.84
N SER A 88 -6.86 -9.98 4.03
CA SER A 88 -6.35 -10.39 5.35
C SER A 88 -5.96 -9.17 6.20
N GLN A 89 -5.27 -8.19 5.62
CA GLN A 89 -4.91 -6.96 6.32
C GLN A 89 -6.15 -6.13 6.71
N ALA A 90 -7.12 -5.98 5.81
CA ALA A 90 -8.36 -5.27 6.09
C ALA A 90 -9.18 -5.96 7.20
N ALA A 91 -9.33 -7.28 7.13
CA ALA A 91 -10.02 -8.06 8.15
C ALA A 91 -9.30 -8.00 9.51
N LEU A 92 -7.96 -8.05 9.51
CA LEU A 92 -7.16 -7.90 10.73
C LEU A 92 -7.34 -6.51 11.35
N ALA A 93 -7.33 -5.45 10.53
CA ALA A 93 -7.56 -4.09 11.00
C ALA A 93 -8.95 -3.92 11.62
N GLN A 94 -9.99 -4.46 10.96
CA GLN A 94 -11.35 -4.46 11.50
C GLN A 94 -11.43 -5.20 12.85
N LYS A 95 -10.81 -6.38 12.96
CA LYS A 95 -10.78 -7.15 14.22
C LYS A 95 -10.06 -6.41 15.34
N LYS A 96 -8.95 -5.73 15.03
CA LYS A 96 -8.23 -4.89 16.00
C LYS A 96 -9.10 -3.73 16.48
N SER A 97 -9.79 -3.03 15.58
CA SER A 97 -10.73 -1.97 15.95
C SER A 97 -11.82 -2.50 16.86
N LYS A 98 -12.49 -3.58 16.46
CA LYS A 98 -13.55 -4.20 17.26
C LYS A 98 -13.07 -4.59 18.66
N ALA A 99 -11.90 -5.21 18.76
CA ALA A 99 -11.32 -5.59 20.06
C ALA A 99 -11.00 -4.36 20.93
N LEU A 100 -10.54 -3.27 20.31
CA LEU A 100 -10.30 -2.00 20.99
C LEU A 100 -11.61 -1.36 21.47
N ASP A 101 -12.65 -1.38 20.64
CA ASP A 101 -13.97 -0.82 20.97
C ASP A 101 -14.63 -1.60 22.12
N GLU A 102 -14.58 -2.93 22.07
CA GLU A 102 -15.04 -3.80 23.15
C GLU A 102 -14.26 -3.57 24.46
N TRP A 103 -12.94 -3.39 24.35
CA TRP A 103 -12.10 -3.05 25.50
C TRP A 103 -12.46 -1.67 26.06
N TYR A 104 -12.68 -0.67 25.20
CA TYR A 104 -13.04 0.68 25.59
C TYR A 104 -14.36 0.69 26.35
N GLU A 105 -15.42 0.08 25.80
CA GLU A 105 -16.74 0.03 26.45
C GLU A 105 -16.69 -0.68 27.81
N LYS A 106 -15.89 -1.74 27.93
CA LYS A 106 -15.71 -2.45 29.20
C LYS A 106 -15.00 -1.60 30.27
N ASN A 107 -14.05 -0.77 29.87
CA ASN A 107 -13.16 -0.07 30.81
C ASN A 107 -13.52 1.40 31.02
N ARG A 108 -14.34 2.03 30.16
CA ARG A 108 -14.68 3.46 30.30
C ARG A 108 -15.35 3.80 31.64
N SER A 109 -16.07 2.85 32.24
CA SER A 109 -16.73 3.00 33.54
C SER A 109 -15.82 2.65 34.73
N THR A 110 -14.64 2.08 34.49
CA THR A 110 -13.70 1.69 35.56
C THR A 110 -12.71 2.81 35.91
N VAL A 111 -12.68 3.88 35.12
CA VAL A 111 -11.83 5.05 35.31
C VAL A 111 -12.67 6.30 35.57
N TYR A 112 -12.16 7.24 36.36
CA TYR A 112 -12.82 8.53 36.55
C TYR A 112 -12.60 9.41 35.31
N LEU A 113 -13.71 9.83 34.70
CA LEU A 113 -13.74 10.72 33.54
C LEU A 113 -14.61 11.93 33.87
N GLU A 114 -14.06 13.12 33.72
CA GLU A 114 -14.78 14.39 33.88
C GLU A 114 -14.76 15.14 32.55
N VAL A 115 -15.95 15.55 32.08
CA VAL A 115 -16.11 16.32 30.85
C VAL A 115 -16.38 17.76 31.28
N ALA A 116 -15.58 18.71 30.80
CA ALA A 116 -15.80 20.11 31.12
C ALA A 116 -17.16 20.57 30.54
N PRO A 117 -17.89 21.46 31.24
CA PRO A 117 -19.27 21.82 30.88
C PRO A 117 -19.43 22.32 29.43
N GLU A 118 -18.42 22.98 28.88
CA GLU A 118 -18.44 23.52 27.51
C GLU A 118 -18.49 22.41 26.44
N TYR A 119 -18.19 21.16 26.82
CA TYR A 119 -18.17 19.99 25.94
C TYR A 119 -19.29 18.98 26.25
N GLU A 120 -20.25 19.28 27.14
CA GLU A 120 -21.37 18.37 27.44
C GLU A 120 -22.22 18.03 26.20
N SER A 121 -22.36 18.98 25.26
CA SER A 121 -23.06 18.74 24.00
C SER A 121 -22.30 17.80 23.05
N CYS A 122 -21.00 17.59 23.28
CA CYS A 122 -20.17 16.72 22.47
C CYS A 122 -20.27 15.28 22.99
N LYS A 123 -20.95 14.41 22.25
CA LYS A 123 -21.08 12.97 22.57
C LYS A 123 -19.80 12.19 22.23
N VAL A 124 -18.65 12.61 22.77
CA VAL A 124 -17.34 12.04 22.42
C VAL A 124 -17.05 10.72 23.18
N LEU A 125 -17.77 10.47 24.28
CA LEU A 125 -17.59 9.31 25.16
C LEU A 125 -18.64 8.20 24.96
N THR A 126 -19.51 8.37 23.98
CA THR A 126 -20.42 7.31 23.53
C THR A 126 -19.76 6.60 22.36
N ALA A 127 -19.49 5.29 22.47
CA ALA A 127 -19.11 4.51 21.30
C ALA A 127 -20.16 4.68 20.20
N SER A 128 -19.69 4.61 18.95
CA SER A 128 -20.50 4.57 17.75
C SER A 128 -21.43 3.36 17.84
N THR A 129 -22.62 3.54 18.41
CA THR A 129 -23.70 2.58 18.28
C THR A 129 -24.14 2.61 16.82
N GLU A 130 -23.83 1.56 16.07
CA GLU A 130 -24.64 1.18 14.92
C GLU A 130 -26.08 0.89 15.36
#